data_AF-A0A2S6UP27-F1
#
_entry.id   AF-A0A2S6UP27-F1
#
_cell.length_a   1.000
_cell.length_b   1.000
_cell.length_c   1.000
_cell.angle_alpha   90.00
_cell.angle_beta   90.00
_cell.angle_gamma   90.00
#
_symmetry.space_group_name_H-M   'P 1'
#
loop_
_entity.id
_entity.type
_entity.pdbx_description
1 polymer ?
#
loop_
_entity_poly.entity_id
_entity_poly.type
_entity_poly.pdbx_seq_one_letter_code
_entity_poly.pdbx_strand_id
1 'polypeptide(L)'
;LIVFDCHGCHSPMSKLQWSKREGTGTLGPGIPRFNDSNLLMLMVITSQINPKMGDQLKVGLVSLHESMRKDRSAMIKSATELKKITNQLVQKFNDHNFKIADMTNMLNTIVDNAINGNYIDYPVAEQASMAIGSIVKGMSDLGAIDKSKINTVNNQLEKIYTAVDDPEKFEPNSFIASLRNFRKSVN
;
A
#
# COMPACT_ATOMS: atom_id res chain seq x y z
N LEU A 1 -9.64 1.48 14.51
CA LEU A 1 -8.98 2.27 13.44
C LEU A 1 -8.10 3.33 14.09
N ILE A 2 -6.83 3.36 13.73
CA ILE A 2 -5.84 4.30 14.25
C ILE A 2 -5.63 5.37 13.17
N VAL A 3 -5.83 6.65 13.53
CA VAL A 3 -5.76 7.77 12.58
C VAL A 3 -4.33 8.09 12.16
N PHE A 4 -3.37 7.93 13.08
CA PHE A 4 -1.95 8.21 12.83
C PHE A 4 -1.15 6.92 12.74
N ASP A 5 -0.03 6.98 12.03
CA ASP A 5 0.95 5.90 11.99
C ASP A 5 1.73 5.85 13.32
N CYS A 6 1.39 4.87 14.17
CA CYS A 6 2.06 4.65 15.44
C CYS A 6 3.58 4.42 15.28
N HIS A 7 4.01 3.72 14.23
CA HIS A 7 5.42 3.38 14.01
C HIS A 7 6.23 4.59 13.54
N GLY A 8 5.56 5.65 13.08
CA GLY A 8 6.20 6.94 12.83
C GLY A 8 6.79 7.58 14.09
N CYS A 9 6.28 7.25 15.28
CA CYS A 9 6.77 7.78 16.56
C CYS A 9 7.23 6.70 17.56
N HIS A 10 6.61 5.52 17.54
CA HIS A 10 6.97 4.36 18.37
C HIS A 10 7.90 3.43 17.59
N SER A 11 9.13 3.88 17.39
CA SER A 11 10.23 3.06 16.89
C SER A 11 11.52 3.46 17.61
N PRO A 12 12.55 2.59 17.71
CA PRO A 12 13.80 2.95 18.36
C PRO A 12 14.40 4.19 17.71
N MET A 13 14.75 5.22 18.50
CA MET A 13 15.35 6.45 17.97
C MET A 13 16.71 6.22 17.29
N SER A 14 17.39 5.12 17.61
CA SER A 14 18.61 4.65 16.92
C SER A 14 18.35 4.14 15.50
N LYS A 15 17.10 3.84 15.16
CA LYS A 15 16.69 3.36 13.84
C LYS A 15 16.47 4.55 12.90
N LEU A 16 17.53 4.99 12.23
CA LEU A 16 17.52 6.09 11.26
C LEU A 16 16.92 5.66 9.90
N GLN A 17 15.65 5.24 9.91
CA GLN A 17 14.96 4.62 8.77
C GLN A 17 13.97 5.54 8.05
N TRP A 18 14.16 6.85 8.13
CA TRP A 18 13.26 7.78 7.43
C TRP A 18 13.52 7.75 5.91
N SER A 19 12.44 7.67 5.14
CA SER A 19 12.46 7.84 3.68
C SER A 19 11.31 8.73 3.24
N LYS A 20 11.57 9.58 2.24
CA LYS A 20 10.52 10.37 1.60
C LYS A 20 9.67 9.44 0.74
N ARG A 21 8.37 9.36 1.05
CA ARG A 21 7.38 8.64 0.23
C ARG A 21 6.58 9.62 -0.60
N GLU A 22 6.19 9.20 -1.79
CA GLU A 22 5.40 10.02 -2.72
C GLU A 22 4.10 10.53 -2.09
N GLY A 23 3.39 9.66 -1.34
CA GLY A 23 2.14 10.00 -0.64
C GLY A 23 2.31 10.97 0.53
N THR A 24 3.53 11.13 1.06
CA THR A 24 3.81 12.02 2.21
C THR A 24 4.16 13.46 1.80
N GLY A 25 4.25 13.75 0.50
CA GLY A 25 4.44 15.12 0.00
C GLY A 25 5.71 15.79 0.54
N THR A 26 5.54 16.95 1.19
CA THR A 26 6.65 17.71 1.79
C THR A 26 6.90 17.37 3.27
N LEU A 27 6.30 16.31 3.81
CA LEU A 27 6.53 15.94 5.21
C LEU A 27 7.99 15.49 5.40
N GLY A 28 8.66 16.11 6.35
CA GLY A 28 10.00 15.75 6.79
C GLY A 28 10.00 14.71 7.91
N PRO A 29 11.18 14.29 8.39
CA PRO A 29 11.30 13.46 9.59
C PRO A 29 10.72 14.16 10.83
N GLY A 30 10.25 13.37 11.80
CA GLY A 30 9.75 13.87 13.09
C GLY A 30 8.32 14.45 13.06
N ILE A 31 7.63 14.39 11.93
CA ILE A 31 6.24 14.83 11.82
C ILE A 31 5.30 13.61 11.91
N PRO A 32 4.29 13.62 12.81
CA PRO A 32 3.26 12.59 12.85
C PRO A 32 2.54 12.48 11.50
N ARG A 33 2.47 11.25 10.96
CA ARG A 33 1.84 10.96 9.67
C ARG A 33 0.44 10.38 9.88
N PHE A 34 -0.50 10.76 9.02
CA PHE A 34 -1.75 9.99 8.89
C PHE A 34 -1.42 8.55 8.50
N ASN A 35 -2.16 7.58 9.04
CA ASN A 35 -2.03 6.20 8.61
C ASN A 35 -2.66 6.03 7.22
N ASP A 36 -1.83 6.17 6.19
CA ASP A 36 -2.22 6.16 4.77
C ASP A 36 -2.07 4.80 4.08
N SER A 37 -1.74 3.75 4.84
CA SER A 37 -1.50 2.39 4.33
C SER A 37 -2.60 1.86 3.41
N ASN A 38 -3.86 2.02 3.81
CA ASN A 38 -5.01 1.60 3.01
C ASN A 38 -5.20 2.46 1.75
N LEU A 39 -4.89 3.76 1.80
CA LEU A 39 -5.00 4.66 0.66
C LEU A 39 -3.94 4.37 -0.39
N LEU A 40 -2.75 3.91 0.02
CA LEU A 40 -1.73 3.45 -0.93
C LEU A 40 -2.20 2.20 -1.69
N MET A 41 -2.89 1.27 -1.03
CA MET A 41 -3.50 0.13 -1.71
C MET A 41 -4.63 0.58 -2.67
N LEU A 42 -5.41 1.58 -2.26
CA LEU A 42 -6.42 2.18 -3.12
C LEU A 42 -5.80 2.86 -4.36
N MET A 43 -4.64 3.50 -4.23
CA MET A 43 -3.90 4.07 -5.36
C MET A 43 -3.42 3.00 -6.33
N VAL A 44 -2.95 1.85 -5.84
CA VAL A 44 -2.59 0.70 -6.69
C VAL A 44 -3.77 0.32 -7.57
N ILE A 45 -4.94 0.07 -6.98
CA ILE A 45 -6.16 -0.34 -7.72
C ILE A 45 -6.56 0.76 -8.71
N THR A 46 -6.61 2.01 -8.24
CA THR A 46 -7.06 3.15 -9.04
C THR A 46 -6.15 3.44 -10.21
N SER A 47 -4.84 3.24 -10.07
CA SER A 47 -3.86 3.45 -11.15
C SER A 47 -4.11 2.54 -12.36
N GLN A 48 -4.76 1.39 -12.16
CA GLN A 48 -5.08 0.45 -13.24
C GLN A 48 -6.41 0.75 -13.92
N ILE A 49 -7.39 1.23 -13.16
CA ILE A 49 -8.78 1.40 -13.63
C ILE A 49 -9.05 2.82 -14.11
N ASN A 50 -8.53 3.81 -13.37
CA ASN A 50 -8.76 5.22 -13.64
C ASN A 50 -7.55 6.07 -13.20
N PRO A 51 -6.49 6.14 -14.02
CA PRO A 51 -5.25 6.85 -13.69
C PRO A 51 -5.49 8.30 -13.25
N LYS A 52 -6.43 9.00 -13.91
CA LYS A 52 -6.79 10.39 -13.58
C LYS A 52 -7.32 10.54 -12.15
N MET A 53 -8.16 9.61 -11.70
CA MET A 53 -8.62 9.61 -10.31
C MET A 53 -7.51 9.17 -9.34
N GLY A 54 -6.55 8.36 -9.80
CA GLY A 54 -5.35 8.01 -9.04
C GLY A 54 -4.51 9.25 -8.72
N ASP A 55 -4.30 10.13 -9.71
CA ASP A 55 -3.62 11.41 -9.51
C ASP A 55 -4.37 12.32 -8.53
N GLN A 56 -5.70 12.38 -8.66
CA GLN A 56 -6.55 13.14 -7.72
C GLN A 56 -6.44 12.59 -6.29
N LEU A 57 -6.42 11.27 -6.13
CA LEU A 57 -6.25 10.61 -4.84
C LEU A 57 -4.90 10.94 -4.22
N LYS A 58 -3.83 10.96 -5.03
CA LYS A 58 -2.48 11.34 -4.61
C LYS A 58 -2.40 12.79 -4.13
N VAL A 59 -2.94 13.71 -4.92
CA VAL A 59 -3.03 15.13 -4.53
C VAL A 59 -3.84 15.31 -3.24
N GLY A 60 -4.96 14.60 -3.12
CA GLY A 60 -5.82 14.63 -1.93
C GLY A 60 -5.11 14.09 -0.68
N LEU A 61 -4.36 12.99 -0.81
CA LEU A 61 -3.58 12.42 0.28
C LEU A 61 -2.49 13.39 0.77
N VAL A 62 -1.71 13.97 -0.15
CA VAL A 62 -0.69 14.98 0.18
C VAL A 62 -1.33 16.18 0.88
N SER A 63 -2.47 16.66 0.35
CA SER A 63 -3.22 17.77 0.94
C SER A 63 -3.74 17.46 2.35
N LEU A 64 -4.15 16.22 2.61
CA LEU A 64 -4.56 15.77 3.95
C LEU A 64 -3.36 15.83 4.91
N HIS A 65 -2.25 15.20 4.55
CA HIS A 65 -1.01 15.23 5.35
C HIS A 65 -0.54 16.65 5.65
N GLU A 66 -0.54 17.55 4.67
CA GLU A 66 -0.15 18.95 4.88
C GLU A 66 -1.14 19.71 5.77
N SER A 67 -2.43 19.47 5.61
CA SER A 67 -3.47 20.17 6.39
C SER A 67 -3.47 19.82 7.87
N MET A 68 -3.00 18.62 8.23
CA MET A 68 -2.85 18.20 9.63
C MET A 68 -1.86 19.06 10.42
N ARG A 69 -0.92 19.74 9.74
CA ARG A 69 0.04 20.67 10.36
C ARG A 69 -0.49 22.09 10.53
N LYS A 70 -1.66 22.40 9.95
CA LYS A 70 -2.24 23.75 9.96
C LYS A 70 -3.17 23.90 11.15
N ASP A 71 -4.33 23.28 11.07
CA ASP A 71 -5.35 23.28 12.11
C ASP A 71 -6.41 22.20 11.83
N ARG A 72 -7.30 21.99 12.81
CA ARG A 72 -8.36 20.99 12.74
C ARG A 72 -9.35 21.25 11.59
N SER A 73 -9.66 22.51 11.29
CA SER A 73 -10.62 22.87 10.25
C SER A 73 -10.07 22.53 8.86
N ALA A 74 -8.80 22.87 8.62
CA ALA A 74 -8.07 22.51 7.41
C ALA A 74 -8.01 20.99 7.23
N MET A 75 -7.70 20.23 8.29
CA MET A 75 -7.69 18.77 8.26
C MET A 75 -9.05 18.18 7.87
N ILE A 76 -10.13 18.65 8.50
CA ILE A 76 -11.50 18.17 8.21
C ILE A 76 -11.89 18.49 6.77
N LYS A 77 -11.54 19.68 6.28
CA LYS A 77 -11.80 20.08 4.89
C LYS A 77 -11.08 19.14 3.91
N SER A 78 -9.77 18.94 4.07
CA SER A 78 -8.99 18.04 3.20
C SER A 78 -9.49 16.60 3.27
N ALA A 79 -9.81 16.09 4.46
CA ALA A 79 -10.36 14.75 4.63
C ALA A 79 -11.73 14.60 3.95
N THR A 80 -12.56 15.63 3.99
CA THR A 80 -13.88 15.65 3.33
C THR A 80 -13.74 15.63 1.82
N GLU A 81 -12.81 16.40 1.25
CA GLU A 81 -12.54 16.37 -0.19
C GLU A 81 -11.97 15.01 -0.63
N LEU A 82 -11.03 14.45 0.13
CA LEU A 82 -10.49 13.12 -0.13
C LEU A 82 -11.61 12.05 -0.09
N LYS A 83 -12.52 12.15 0.88
CA LYS A 83 -13.69 11.25 0.98
C LYS A 83 -14.60 11.30 -0.26
N LYS A 84 -14.78 12.48 -0.86
CA LYS A 84 -15.58 12.60 -2.11
C LYS A 84 -14.92 11.83 -3.25
N ILE A 85 -13.59 11.93 -3.38
CA ILE A 85 -12.82 11.18 -4.40
C ILE A 85 -12.97 9.68 -4.15
N THR A 86 -12.78 9.21 -2.91
CA THR A 86 -12.90 7.78 -2.58
C THR A 86 -14.31 7.25 -2.80
N ASN A 87 -15.35 8.05 -2.54
CA ASN A 87 -16.74 7.64 -2.79
C ASN A 87 -17.03 7.45 -4.28
N GLN A 88 -16.44 8.28 -5.16
CA GLN A 88 -16.59 8.09 -6.60
C GLN A 88 -15.92 6.81 -7.10
N LEU A 89 -14.84 6.36 -6.44
CA LEU A 89 -14.16 5.11 -6.78
C LEU A 89 -15.00 3.87 -6.49
N VAL A 90 -15.87 3.90 -5.48
CA VAL A 90 -16.76 2.77 -5.15
C VAL A 90 -17.57 2.34 -6.37
N GLN A 91 -18.23 3.30 -7.03
CA GLN A 91 -19.01 3.00 -8.23
C GLN A 91 -18.13 2.51 -9.38
N LYS A 92 -16.96 3.13 -9.59
CA LYS A 92 -16.01 2.71 -10.64
C LYS A 92 -15.53 1.28 -10.46
N PHE A 93 -15.29 0.85 -9.23
CA PHE A 93 -14.86 -0.51 -8.95
C PHE A 93 -16.00 -1.52 -9.08
N ASN A 94 -17.21 -1.14 -8.67
CA ASN A 94 -18.40 -1.98 -8.86
C ASN A 94 -18.71 -2.22 -10.35
N ASP A 95 -18.45 -1.22 -11.20
CA ASP A 95 -18.69 -1.30 -12.64
C ASP A 95 -17.52 -1.95 -13.41
N HIS A 96 -16.37 -2.16 -12.76
CA HIS A 96 -15.17 -2.71 -13.40
C HIS A 96 -15.11 -4.23 -13.26
N ASN A 97 -15.05 -4.93 -14.39
CA ASN A 97 -14.80 -6.37 -14.40
C ASN A 97 -13.29 -6.64 -14.30
N PHE A 98 -12.81 -6.93 -13.09
CA PHE A 98 -11.40 -7.22 -12.81
C PHE A 98 -10.94 -8.51 -13.51
N LYS A 99 -9.96 -8.36 -14.41
CA LYS A 99 -9.37 -9.47 -15.16
C LYS A 99 -8.03 -9.89 -14.55
N ILE A 100 -7.54 -11.04 -15.01
CA ILE A 100 -6.20 -11.53 -14.68
C ILE A 100 -5.13 -10.47 -14.95
N ALA A 101 -5.22 -9.75 -16.07
CA ALA A 101 -4.29 -8.67 -16.41
C ALA A 101 -4.28 -7.54 -15.36
N ASP A 102 -5.45 -7.14 -14.84
CA ASP A 102 -5.55 -6.12 -13.79
C ASP A 102 -4.85 -6.61 -12.52
N MET A 103 -5.11 -7.87 -12.12
CA MET A 103 -4.51 -8.48 -10.94
C MET A 103 -2.99 -8.60 -11.04
N THR A 104 -2.48 -9.04 -12.19
CA THR A 104 -1.04 -9.10 -12.48
C THR A 104 -0.40 -7.72 -12.40
N ASN A 105 -1.04 -6.69 -12.99
CA ASN A 105 -0.53 -5.33 -12.95
C ASN A 105 -0.58 -4.73 -11.54
N MET A 106 -1.64 -4.98 -10.77
CA MET A 106 -1.74 -4.56 -9.37
C MET A 106 -0.63 -5.19 -8.53
N LEU A 107 -0.37 -6.49 -8.68
CA LEU A 107 0.69 -7.21 -7.98
C LEU A 107 2.07 -6.64 -8.34
N ASN A 108 2.36 -6.43 -9.62
CA ASN A 108 3.61 -5.81 -10.06
C ASN A 108 3.77 -4.40 -9.50
N THR A 109 2.71 -3.58 -9.54
CA THR A 109 2.71 -2.22 -8.99
C THR A 109 3.00 -2.20 -7.49
N ILE A 110 2.45 -3.15 -6.72
CA ILE A 110 2.77 -3.30 -5.29
C ILE A 110 4.26 -3.57 -5.10
N VAL A 111 4.82 -4.52 -5.84
CA VAL A 111 6.25 -4.86 -5.75
C VAL A 111 7.14 -3.68 -6.15
N ASP A 112 6.80 -2.99 -7.23
CA ASP A 112 7.57 -1.85 -7.74
C ASP A 112 7.52 -0.66 -6.76
N ASN A 113 6.36 -0.38 -6.17
CA ASN A 113 6.24 0.62 -5.11
C ASN A 113 7.13 0.31 -3.90
N ALA A 114 7.18 -0.96 -3.48
CA ALA A 114 8.06 -1.38 -2.39
C ALA A 114 9.54 -1.15 -2.73
N ILE A 115 9.96 -1.56 -3.94
CA ILE A 115 11.34 -1.39 -4.44
C ILE A 115 11.72 0.09 -4.52
N ASN A 116 10.77 0.96 -4.87
CA ASN A 116 10.95 2.40 -4.96
C ASN A 116 10.89 3.11 -3.60
N GLY A 117 10.83 2.37 -2.49
CA GLY A 117 10.91 2.92 -1.14
C GLY A 117 9.58 3.45 -0.59
N ASN A 118 8.44 3.12 -1.20
CA ASN A 118 7.14 3.55 -0.68
C ASN A 118 6.64 2.67 0.49
N TYR A 119 7.19 1.47 0.71
CA TYR A 119 6.72 0.54 1.76
C TYR A 119 7.76 0.30 2.86
N ILE A 120 8.46 1.37 3.26
CA ILE A 120 9.49 1.34 4.31
C ILE A 120 8.87 1.30 5.71
N ASP A 121 7.61 1.71 5.87
CA ASP A 121 6.93 1.70 7.16
C ASP A 121 6.11 0.42 7.33
N TYR A 122 6.13 -0.13 8.55
CA TYR A 122 5.42 -1.37 8.89
C TYR A 122 3.94 -1.38 8.46
N PRO A 123 3.10 -0.37 8.77
CA PRO A 123 1.68 -0.44 8.43
C PRO A 123 1.42 -0.54 6.93
N VAL A 124 2.30 0.06 6.11
CA VAL A 124 2.19 -0.02 4.66
C VAL A 124 2.61 -1.39 4.15
N ALA A 125 3.69 -1.95 4.71
CA ALA A 125 4.14 -3.30 4.40
C ALA A 125 3.09 -4.35 4.77
N GLU A 126 2.50 -4.25 5.97
CA GLU A 126 1.42 -5.12 6.43
C GLU A 126 0.20 -5.06 5.49
N GLN A 127 -0.23 -3.85 5.11
CA GLN A 127 -1.32 -3.71 4.14
C GLN A 127 -0.99 -4.26 2.76
N ALA A 128 0.24 -4.05 2.29
CA ALA A 128 0.70 -4.63 1.03
C ALA A 128 0.67 -6.17 1.07
N SER A 129 1.07 -6.79 2.18
CA SER A 129 1.01 -8.24 2.37
C SER A 129 -0.42 -8.77 2.27
N MET A 130 -1.38 -8.14 2.94
CA MET A 130 -2.80 -8.52 2.87
C MET A 130 -3.40 -8.33 1.47
N ALA A 131 -3.03 -7.23 0.79
CA ALA A 131 -3.45 -6.97 -0.59
C ALA A 131 -2.91 -8.04 -1.55
N ILE A 132 -1.63 -8.42 -1.43
CA ILE A 132 -1.02 -9.48 -2.23
C ILE A 132 -1.74 -10.81 -2.02
N GLY A 133 -2.01 -11.20 -0.77
CA GLY A 133 -2.76 -12.43 -0.48
C GLY A 133 -4.14 -12.45 -1.13
N SER A 134 -4.86 -11.33 -1.08
CA SER A 134 -6.18 -11.17 -1.71
C SER A 134 -6.10 -11.27 -3.24
N ILE A 135 -5.09 -10.63 -3.85
CA ILE A 135 -4.86 -10.68 -5.29
C ILE A 135 -4.49 -12.09 -5.74
N VAL A 136 -3.58 -12.77 -5.03
CA VAL A 136 -3.19 -14.17 -5.32
C VAL A 136 -4.38 -15.10 -5.26
N LYS A 137 -5.25 -14.94 -4.25
CA LYS A 137 -6.48 -15.73 -4.15
C LYS A 137 -7.40 -15.50 -5.35
N GLY A 138 -7.64 -14.24 -5.72
CA GLY A 138 -8.43 -13.90 -6.91
C GLY A 138 -7.84 -14.46 -8.21
N MET A 139 -6.52 -14.37 -8.38
CA MET A 139 -5.81 -14.94 -9.52
C MET A 139 -5.96 -16.47 -9.58
N SER A 140 -5.85 -17.16 -8.44
CA SER A 140 -6.06 -18.60 -8.34
C SER A 140 -7.48 -19.00 -8.73
N ASP A 141 -8.50 -18.27 -8.24
CA ASP A 141 -9.92 -18.53 -8.54
C ASP A 141 -10.25 -18.34 -10.03
N LEU A 142 -9.58 -17.39 -10.69
CA LEU A 142 -9.69 -17.16 -12.13
C LEU A 142 -8.81 -18.11 -12.98
N GLY A 143 -8.07 -19.03 -12.36
CA GLY A 143 -7.20 -19.97 -13.05
C GLY A 143 -5.91 -19.37 -13.63
N ALA A 144 -5.50 -18.18 -13.16
CA ALA A 144 -4.26 -17.53 -13.60
C ALA A 144 -3.00 -18.18 -13.02
N ILE A 145 -3.12 -18.86 -11.89
CA ILE A 145 -2.01 -19.59 -11.24
C ILE A 145 -2.18 -21.07 -11.53
N ASP A 146 -1.18 -21.65 -12.20
CA ASP A 146 -1.14 -23.09 -12.47
C ASP A 146 -1.18 -23.88 -11.16
N LYS A 147 -2.00 -24.95 -11.11
CA LYS A 147 -2.13 -25.83 -9.94
C LYS A 147 -0.79 -26.44 -9.50
N SER A 148 0.14 -26.67 -10.42
CA SER A 148 1.49 -27.13 -10.12
C SER A 148 2.36 -26.06 -9.44
N LYS A 149 2.07 -24.78 -9.67
CA LYS A 149 2.79 -23.64 -9.08
C LYS A 149 2.19 -23.15 -7.76
N ILE A 150 0.94 -23.50 -7.44
CA ILE A 150 0.22 -22.93 -6.28
C ILE A 150 0.97 -23.11 -4.95
N ASN A 151 1.59 -24.28 -4.73
CA ASN A 151 2.37 -24.53 -3.52
C ASN A 151 3.61 -23.64 -3.45
N THR A 152 4.27 -23.42 -4.59
CA THR A 152 5.42 -22.50 -4.68
C THR A 152 5.01 -21.07 -4.39
N VAL A 153 3.88 -20.61 -4.95
CA VAL A 153 3.35 -19.25 -4.72
C VAL A 153 2.97 -19.08 -3.25
N ASN A 154 2.24 -20.04 -2.66
CA ASN A 154 1.87 -20.00 -1.25
C ASN A 154 3.10 -19.97 -0.34
N ASN A 155 4.12 -20.77 -0.61
CA ASN A 155 5.36 -20.76 0.16
C ASN A 155 6.11 -19.41 0.09
N GLN A 156 6.00 -18.68 -1.03
CA GLN A 156 6.58 -17.33 -1.12
C GLN A 156 5.69 -16.28 -0.45
N LEU A 157 4.36 -16.46 -0.49
CA LEU A 157 3.41 -15.62 0.23
C LEU A 157 3.59 -15.74 1.75
N GLU A 158 3.83 -16.94 2.27
CA GLU A 158 4.15 -17.13 3.69
C GLU A 158 5.41 -16.36 4.11
N LYS A 159 6.43 -16.29 3.25
CA LYS A 159 7.63 -15.47 3.53
C LYS A 159 7.34 -13.97 3.55
N ILE A 160 6.33 -13.52 2.81
CA ILE A 160 5.87 -12.14 2.88
C ILE A 160 5.18 -11.91 4.22
N TYR A 161 4.32 -12.83 4.68
CA TYR A 161 3.67 -12.74 5.99
C TYR A 161 4.65 -12.80 7.14
N THR A 162 5.62 -13.72 7.12
CA THR A 162 6.70 -13.78 8.12
C THR A 162 7.51 -12.49 8.16
N ALA A 163 7.69 -11.79 7.04
CA ALA A 163 8.43 -10.53 7.04
C ALA A 163 7.69 -9.37 7.75
N VAL A 164 6.39 -9.52 8.05
CA VAL A 164 5.54 -8.52 8.72
C VAL A 164 4.83 -9.08 9.96
N ASP A 165 5.27 -10.23 10.47
CA ASP A 165 4.59 -10.95 11.56
C ASP A 165 4.74 -10.24 12.91
N ASP A 166 5.87 -9.57 13.11
CA ASP A 166 6.24 -8.87 14.34
C ASP A 166 6.60 -7.40 14.01
N PRO A 167 5.75 -6.43 14.35
CA PRO A 167 6.02 -5.01 14.11
C PRO A 167 7.32 -4.50 14.73
N GLU A 168 7.73 -5.08 15.87
CA GLU A 168 8.94 -4.66 16.59
C GLU A 168 10.22 -5.15 15.90
N LYS A 169 10.13 -6.24 15.12
CA LYS A 169 11.24 -6.81 14.36
C LYS A 169 11.19 -6.50 12.86
N PHE A 170 10.24 -5.69 12.43
CA PHE A 170 10.05 -5.39 11.02
C PHE A 170 11.29 -4.73 10.40
N GLU A 171 11.81 -5.36 9.35
CA GLU A 171 12.96 -4.88 8.58
C GLU A 171 12.59 -4.66 7.11
N PRO A 172 12.54 -3.40 6.62
CA PRO A 172 12.07 -3.07 5.28
C PRO A 172 12.83 -3.80 4.16
N ASN A 173 14.14 -3.97 4.31
CA ASN A 173 14.97 -4.64 3.31
C ASN A 173 14.64 -6.13 3.18
N SER A 174 14.34 -6.80 4.30
CA SER A 174 13.92 -8.20 4.33
C SER A 174 12.55 -8.38 3.64
N PHE A 175 11.62 -7.45 3.91
CA PHE A 175 10.32 -7.41 3.25
C PHE A 175 10.45 -7.17 1.73
N ILE A 176 11.25 -6.19 1.30
CA ILE A 176 11.48 -5.94 -0.14
C ILE A 176 12.14 -7.17 -0.81
N ALA A 177 13.04 -7.86 -0.12
CA ALA A 177 13.65 -9.08 -0.64
C ALA A 177 12.63 -10.22 -0.80
N SER A 178 11.70 -10.41 0.15
CA SER A 178 10.63 -11.42 0.03
C SER A 178 9.70 -11.11 -1.15
N LEU A 179 9.33 -9.83 -1.35
CA LEU A 179 8.53 -9.38 -2.49
C LEU A 179 9.21 -9.67 -3.86
N ARG A 180 10.52 -9.42 -3.96
CA ARG A 180 11.29 -9.71 -5.19
C ARG A 180 11.28 -11.21 -5.52
N ASN A 181 11.40 -12.06 -4.51
CA ASN A 181 11.37 -13.52 -4.68
C ASN A 181 9.97 -14.01 -5.04
N PHE A 182 8.96 -13.47 -4.38
CA PHE A 182 7.56 -13.75 -4.69
C PHE A 182 7.22 -13.40 -6.14
N ARG A 183 7.59 -12.21 -6.64
CA ARG A 183 7.33 -11.81 -8.04
C ARG A 183 7.83 -12.84 -9.07
N LYS A 184 8.98 -13.48 -8.81
CA LYS A 184 9.54 -14.53 -9.69
C LYS A 184 8.74 -15.84 -9.68
N SER A 185 7.90 -16.06 -8.66
CA SER A 185 7.10 -17.28 -8.52
C SER A 185 5.73 -17.19 -9.20
N VAL A 186 5.22 -15.98 -9.40
CA VAL A 186 3.91 -15.72 -10.01
C VAL A 186 4.01 -15.42 -11.50
N ASN A 187 5.16 -14.90 -11.95
CA ASN A 187 5.52 -14.78 -13.37
C ASN A 187 5.99 -16.13 -13.95
#